data_AF-A0A954VDH2-F1
#
_entry.id   AF-A0A954VDH2-F1
#
_cell.length_a   1.000
_cell.length_b   1.000
_cell.length_c   1.000
_cell.angle_alpha   90.00
_cell.angle_beta   90.00
_cell.angle_gamma   90.00
#
_symmetry.space_group_name_H-M   'P 1'
#
loop_
_entity.id
_entity.type
_entity.pdbx_description
1 polymer ?
#
loop_
_entity_poly.entity_id
_entity_poly.type
_entity_poly.pdbx_seq_one_letter_code
_entity_poly.pdbx_strand_id
1 'polypeptide(L)'
;MSNAFHFFWPSVVVLACELAVFPCISLGQSQVEDSSSKFIDPAVLLEKPPAIPAHLRELFDRMEAANRRSQDVFRKLSTTQMNFKPSNGTHTPRWNAEHMAGRQLLFFSQLYHALDPKIPVFDWNPAQMPPDYQARHPEWSGKEEARAMQRVDDFCRRYSYLLENTALDAKPPATNWPSLKALLLQMERHYDEHTANVVKKFDLPDWPKE
;
A
#
# COMPACT_ATOMS: atom_id res chain seq x y z
N MET A 1 56.72 -38.50 -6.51
CA MET A 1 55.37 -38.74 -7.07
C MET A 1 55.07 -37.54 -7.95
N SER A 2 55.51 -37.60 -9.22
CA SER A 2 54.66 -37.81 -10.42
C SER A 2 53.63 -36.70 -10.58
N ASN A 3 53.88 -35.73 -11.48
CA ASN A 3 53.51 -35.70 -12.92
C ASN A 3 52.34 -34.71 -13.08
N ALA A 4 52.20 -33.88 -14.11
CA ALA A 4 53.00 -33.59 -15.29
C ALA A 4 52.44 -32.31 -15.97
N PHE A 5 53.34 -31.63 -16.70
CA PHE A 5 53.17 -30.89 -17.97
C PHE A 5 51.77 -30.72 -18.59
N HIS A 6 51.47 -29.53 -19.13
CA HIS A 6 51.75 -29.22 -20.55
C HIS A 6 51.48 -27.75 -20.94
N PHE A 7 52.44 -27.19 -21.67
CA PHE A 7 52.39 -25.99 -22.52
C PHE A 7 51.27 -26.07 -23.57
N PHE A 8 50.71 -24.92 -23.98
CA PHE A 8 50.54 -24.62 -25.41
C PHE A 8 50.33 -23.11 -25.65
N TRP A 9 51.20 -22.53 -26.46
CA TRP A 9 50.98 -21.28 -27.19
C TRP A 9 50.75 -21.68 -28.66
N PRO A 10 49.87 -20.99 -29.40
CA PRO A 10 50.40 -20.51 -30.69
C PRO A 10 49.86 -19.15 -31.16
N SER A 11 50.78 -18.46 -31.82
CA SER A 11 50.64 -17.81 -33.14
C SER A 11 49.89 -16.49 -33.30
N VAL A 12 50.72 -15.51 -33.66
CA VAL A 12 50.46 -14.35 -34.51
C VAL A 12 49.71 -14.74 -35.78
N VAL A 13 48.64 -14.02 -36.11
CA VAL A 13 48.16 -13.84 -37.48
C VAL A 13 47.94 -12.35 -37.72
N VAL A 14 48.65 -11.84 -38.73
CA VAL A 14 48.46 -10.54 -39.36
C VAL A 14 47.36 -10.70 -40.42
N LEU A 15 46.35 -9.82 -40.42
CA LEU A 15 45.52 -9.53 -41.60
C LEU A 15 44.83 -8.17 -41.37
N ALA A 16 45.35 -7.10 -41.97
CA ALA A 16 44.82 -6.45 -43.17
C ALA A 16 43.60 -5.54 -42.89
N CYS A 17 43.86 -4.23 -43.00
CA CYS A 17 42.85 -3.23 -43.27
C CYS A 17 42.17 -3.54 -44.60
N GLU A 18 40.86 -3.69 -44.59
CA GLU A 18 40.04 -3.41 -45.77
C GLU A 18 38.94 -2.42 -45.39
N LEU A 19 38.96 -1.30 -46.12
CA LEU A 19 37.93 -0.28 -46.20
C LEU A 19 36.68 -0.90 -46.82
N ALA A 20 35.62 -1.07 -46.04
CA ALA A 20 34.29 -1.32 -46.57
C ALA A 20 33.46 -0.04 -46.45
N VAL A 21 33.22 0.58 -47.61
CA VAL A 21 32.25 1.63 -47.85
C VAL A 21 30.85 1.08 -47.54
N PHE A 22 30.21 1.58 -46.49
CA PHE A 22 28.79 1.31 -46.24
C PHE A 22 27.92 2.39 -46.90
N PRO A 23 26.87 2.00 -47.64
CA PRO A 23 25.96 2.94 -48.27
C PRO A 23 25.04 3.60 -47.25
N CYS A 24 24.75 4.87 -47.52
CA CYS A 24 23.72 5.69 -46.89
C CYS A 24 22.38 4.93 -46.81
N ILE A 25 21.88 4.66 -45.61
CA ILE A 25 20.50 4.22 -45.37
C ILE A 25 19.86 5.18 -44.38
N SER A 26 18.88 5.91 -44.92
CA SER A 26 17.72 6.58 -44.34
C SER A 26 17.63 6.61 -42.80
N LEU A 27 17.63 7.84 -42.24
CA LEU A 27 17.17 8.16 -40.89
C LEU A 27 15.75 7.61 -40.66
N GLY A 28 15.69 6.45 -40.01
CA GLY A 28 14.46 5.89 -39.45
C GLY A 28 14.01 6.74 -38.27
N GLN A 29 12.77 7.19 -38.35
CA GLN A 29 12.06 7.98 -37.36
C GLN A 29 12.18 7.36 -35.96
N SER A 30 12.73 8.13 -35.03
CA SER A 30 12.58 7.90 -33.59
C SER A 30 11.08 7.89 -33.26
N GLN A 31 10.53 6.71 -32.96
CA GLN A 31 9.24 6.60 -32.30
C GLN A 31 9.40 7.18 -30.90
N VAL A 32 8.97 8.42 -30.75
CA VAL A 32 8.69 9.02 -29.45
C VAL A 32 7.52 8.23 -28.88
N GLU A 33 7.78 7.42 -27.87
CA GLU A 33 6.72 6.80 -27.08
C GLU A 33 5.87 7.92 -26.48
N ASP A 34 4.62 7.97 -26.93
CA ASP A 34 3.58 8.85 -26.45
C ASP A 34 3.34 8.59 -24.96
N SER A 35 3.94 9.42 -24.11
CA SER A 35 3.59 9.52 -22.69
C SER A 35 2.23 10.23 -22.57
N SER A 36 1.18 9.66 -23.18
CA SER A 36 -0.17 10.09 -22.93
C SER A 36 -0.47 9.74 -21.48
N SER A 37 -0.38 10.74 -20.60
CA SER A 37 -1.07 10.72 -19.32
C SER A 37 -2.52 10.30 -19.63
N LYS A 38 -2.86 9.05 -19.32
CA LYS A 38 -4.22 8.56 -19.49
C LYS A 38 -5.06 9.32 -18.50
N PHE A 39 -5.64 10.42 -18.97
CA PHE A 39 -6.71 11.11 -18.27
C PHE A 39 -7.77 10.07 -17.95
N ILE A 40 -7.86 9.69 -16.68
CA ILE A 40 -9.01 8.93 -16.20
C ILE A 40 -10.18 9.89 -16.36
N ASP A 41 -11.16 9.51 -17.17
CA ASP A 41 -12.40 10.25 -17.30
C ASP A 41 -12.96 10.48 -15.88
N PRO A 42 -13.07 11.74 -15.41
CA PRO A 42 -13.58 12.02 -14.08
C PRO A 42 -15.01 11.47 -13.87
N ALA A 43 -15.77 11.19 -14.93
CA ALA A 43 -17.05 10.49 -14.83
C ALA A 43 -16.90 9.09 -14.19
N VAL A 44 -15.82 8.36 -14.48
CA VAL A 44 -15.52 7.06 -13.87
C VAL A 44 -15.29 7.20 -12.37
N LEU A 45 -14.76 8.33 -11.89
CA LEU A 45 -14.61 8.59 -10.46
C LEU A 45 -15.94 8.87 -9.76
N LEU A 46 -16.97 9.28 -10.51
CA LEU A 46 -18.31 9.60 -10.02
C LEU A 46 -19.29 8.41 -10.13
N GLU A 47 -18.95 7.35 -10.85
CA GLU A 47 -19.76 6.14 -10.91
C GLU A 47 -19.89 5.48 -9.53
N LYS A 48 -21.11 5.02 -9.21
CA LYS A 48 -21.35 4.24 -8.00
C LYS A 48 -20.43 3.01 -8.02
N PRO A 49 -19.67 2.73 -6.94
CA PRO A 49 -18.80 1.57 -6.91
C PRO A 49 -19.61 0.29 -7.16
N PRO A 50 -19.03 -0.71 -7.86
CA PRO A 50 -19.65 -2.01 -8.03
C PRO A 50 -20.11 -2.60 -6.70
N ALA A 51 -21.16 -3.42 -6.74
CA ALA A 51 -21.61 -4.10 -5.54
C ALA A 51 -20.52 -5.06 -5.03
N ILE A 52 -20.37 -5.14 -3.70
CA ILE A 52 -19.49 -6.15 -3.09
C ILE A 52 -20.04 -7.55 -3.44
N PRO A 53 -19.19 -8.49 -3.90
CA PRO A 53 -19.55 -9.87 -4.12
C PRO A 53 -20.29 -10.47 -2.93
N ALA A 54 -21.38 -11.20 -3.19
CA ALA A 54 -22.31 -11.60 -2.14
C ALA A 54 -21.65 -12.40 -1.01
N HIS A 55 -20.70 -13.29 -1.35
CA HIS A 55 -19.98 -14.12 -0.39
C HIS A 55 -18.95 -13.35 0.45
N LEU A 56 -18.57 -12.13 0.06
CA LEU A 56 -17.62 -11.29 0.78
C LEU A 56 -18.29 -10.24 1.68
N ARG A 57 -19.58 -9.97 1.42
CA ARG A 57 -20.32 -8.84 2.00
C ARG A 57 -20.23 -8.75 3.51
N GLU A 58 -20.51 -9.85 4.21
CA GLU A 58 -20.50 -9.85 5.68
C GLU A 58 -19.13 -9.43 6.25
N LEU A 59 -18.04 -9.96 5.69
CA LEU A 59 -16.69 -9.67 6.19
C LEU A 59 -16.24 -8.25 5.82
N PHE A 60 -16.61 -7.75 4.64
CA PHE A 60 -16.39 -6.35 4.30
C PHE A 60 -17.18 -5.41 5.21
N ASP A 61 -18.46 -5.68 5.45
CA ASP A 61 -19.29 -4.83 6.31
C ASP A 61 -18.75 -4.78 7.74
N ARG A 62 -18.20 -5.90 8.25
CA ARG A 62 -17.49 -5.96 9.54
C ARG A 62 -16.21 -5.13 9.56
N MET A 63 -15.35 -5.30 8.56
CA MET A 63 -14.11 -4.53 8.41
C MET A 63 -14.41 -3.02 8.39
N GLU A 64 -15.36 -2.59 7.56
CA GLU A 64 -15.74 -1.19 7.47
C GLU A 64 -16.43 -0.68 8.74
N ALA A 65 -17.18 -1.54 9.45
CA ALA A 65 -17.74 -1.17 10.73
C ALA A 65 -16.63 -0.90 11.78
N ALA A 66 -15.56 -1.68 11.78
CA ALA A 66 -14.41 -1.44 12.66
C ALA A 66 -13.67 -0.14 12.31
N ASN A 67 -13.48 0.14 11.02
CA ASN A 67 -12.94 1.42 10.57
C ASN A 67 -13.86 2.59 10.98
N ARG A 68 -15.18 2.52 10.75
CA ARG A 68 -16.14 3.56 11.20
C ARG A 68 -16.09 3.83 12.70
N ARG A 69 -16.04 2.79 13.55
CA ARG A 69 -15.86 2.95 15.00
C ARG A 69 -14.56 3.67 15.34
N SER A 70 -13.48 3.33 14.64
CA SER A 70 -12.19 3.99 14.78
C SER A 70 -12.31 5.47 14.39
N GLN A 71 -12.88 5.77 13.22
CA GLN A 71 -13.13 7.13 12.77
C GLN A 71 -13.93 7.96 13.79
N ASP A 72 -14.92 7.37 14.47
CA ASP A 72 -15.72 8.04 15.49
C ASP A 72 -14.90 8.46 16.73
N VAL A 73 -13.87 7.68 17.07
CA VAL A 73 -12.89 8.05 18.10
C VAL A 73 -11.99 9.17 17.59
N PHE A 74 -11.37 8.99 16.43
CA PHE A 74 -10.40 9.95 15.89
C PHE A 74 -11.03 11.31 15.57
N ARG A 75 -12.25 11.36 15.02
CA ARG A 75 -12.90 12.60 14.60
C ARG A 75 -13.05 13.66 15.71
N LYS A 76 -12.97 13.23 16.97
CA LYS A 76 -13.06 14.09 18.16
C LYS A 76 -11.72 14.72 18.56
N LEU A 77 -10.61 14.19 18.07
CA LEU A 77 -9.27 14.59 18.47
C LEU A 77 -8.83 15.86 17.75
N SER A 78 -8.28 16.79 18.52
CA SER A 78 -7.61 17.98 18.00
C SER A 78 -6.28 17.63 17.35
N THR A 79 -5.67 18.59 16.65
CA THR A 79 -4.31 18.44 16.11
C THR A 79 -3.29 18.19 17.23
N THR A 80 -3.41 18.85 18.38
CA THR A 80 -2.51 18.62 19.55
C THR A 80 -2.64 17.19 20.05
N GLN A 81 -3.87 16.71 20.26
CA GLN A 81 -4.12 15.35 20.73
C GLN A 81 -3.67 14.30 19.71
N MET A 82 -3.85 14.54 18.41
CA MET A 82 -3.35 13.64 17.37
C MET A 82 -1.82 13.47 17.42
N ASN A 83 -1.10 14.56 17.70
CA ASN A 83 0.36 14.58 17.78
C ASN A 83 0.93 14.28 19.17
N PHE A 84 0.06 14.01 20.15
CA PHE A 84 0.49 13.72 21.51
C PHE A 84 1.46 12.54 21.55
N LYS A 85 2.62 12.75 22.16
CA LYS A 85 3.68 11.75 22.39
C LYS A 85 3.59 11.26 23.83
N PRO A 86 3.01 10.08 24.08
CA PRO A 86 2.83 9.56 25.44
C PRO A 86 4.17 9.32 26.14
N SER A 87 4.29 9.74 27.40
CA SER A 87 5.48 9.48 28.24
C SER A 87 5.76 8.00 28.48
N ASN A 88 4.75 7.14 28.36
CA ASN A 88 4.88 5.67 28.50
C ASN A 88 5.48 4.97 27.26
N GLY A 89 5.90 5.73 26.24
CA GLY A 89 6.55 5.19 25.05
C GLY A 89 5.61 4.53 24.04
N THR A 90 4.29 4.57 24.24
CA THR A 90 3.34 4.06 23.25
C THR A 90 3.24 4.98 22.02
N HIS A 91 2.89 4.42 20.86
CA HIS A 91 2.66 5.16 19.61
C HIS A 91 1.68 6.33 19.79
N THR A 92 1.89 7.44 19.09
CA THR A 92 0.95 8.58 19.08
C THR A 92 -0.42 8.18 18.51
N PRO A 93 -1.51 8.91 18.81
CA PRO A 93 -2.78 8.68 18.13
C PRO A 93 -2.65 8.75 16.60
N ARG A 94 -1.93 9.74 16.06
CA ARG A 94 -1.71 9.84 14.62
C ARG A 94 -1.00 8.63 14.02
N TRP A 95 0.05 8.14 14.68
CA TRP A 95 0.74 6.93 14.21
C TRP A 95 -0.25 5.76 14.10
N ASN A 96 -1.15 5.60 15.08
CA ASN A 96 -2.15 4.52 15.02
C ASN A 96 -3.12 4.71 13.86
N ALA A 97 -3.59 5.93 13.59
CA ALA A 97 -4.45 6.21 12.44
C ALA A 97 -3.74 5.90 11.10
N GLU A 98 -2.54 6.44 10.91
CA GLU A 98 -1.72 6.22 9.71
C GLU A 98 -1.36 4.74 9.53
N HIS A 99 -1.06 4.03 10.62
CA HIS A 99 -0.75 2.61 10.59
C HIS A 99 -1.94 1.75 10.21
N MET A 100 -3.11 1.98 10.82
CA MET A 100 -4.34 1.25 10.48
C MET A 100 -4.70 1.41 9.01
N ALA A 101 -4.86 2.66 8.56
CA ALA A 101 -5.20 2.99 7.18
C ALA A 101 -4.12 2.53 6.20
N GLY A 102 -2.85 2.76 6.53
CA GLY A 102 -1.70 2.42 5.68
C GLY A 102 -1.54 0.92 5.46
N ARG A 103 -1.73 0.08 6.49
CA ARG A 103 -1.65 -1.38 6.34
C ARG A 103 -2.80 -1.95 5.54
N GLN A 104 -4.03 -1.50 5.78
CA GLN A 104 -5.18 -1.94 4.98
C GLN A 104 -4.96 -1.55 3.51
N LEU A 105 -4.60 -0.30 3.24
CA LEU A 105 -4.36 0.17 1.89
C LEU A 105 -3.24 -0.62 1.20
N LEU A 106 -2.14 -0.91 1.88
CA LEU A 106 -1.05 -1.72 1.33
C LEU A 106 -1.52 -3.12 0.95
N PHE A 107 -2.18 -3.84 1.87
CA PHE A 107 -2.62 -5.21 1.59
C PHE A 107 -3.61 -5.30 0.45
N PHE A 108 -4.61 -4.42 0.43
CA PHE A 108 -5.61 -4.43 -0.62
C PHE A 108 -5.08 -3.93 -1.96
N SER A 109 -4.21 -2.91 -1.96
CA SER A 109 -3.60 -2.44 -3.21
C SER A 109 -2.67 -3.49 -3.84
N GLN A 110 -1.91 -4.25 -3.05
CA GLN A 110 -1.13 -5.40 -3.54
C GLN A 110 -2.03 -6.48 -4.13
N LEU A 111 -3.10 -6.84 -3.43
CA LEU A 111 -4.10 -7.82 -3.86
C LEU A 111 -4.75 -7.42 -5.19
N TYR A 112 -5.22 -6.17 -5.30
CA TYR A 112 -5.87 -5.68 -6.50
C TYR A 112 -4.90 -5.47 -7.66
N HIS A 113 -3.68 -4.99 -7.40
CA HIS A 113 -2.64 -4.88 -8.43
C HIS A 113 -2.30 -6.24 -9.06
N ALA A 114 -2.29 -7.30 -8.26
CA ALA A 114 -2.04 -8.66 -8.77
C ALA A 114 -3.16 -9.18 -9.68
N LEU A 115 -4.37 -8.61 -9.59
CA LEU A 115 -5.55 -8.98 -10.40
C LEU A 115 -5.74 -8.01 -11.58
N ASP A 116 -5.43 -6.74 -11.40
CA ASP A 116 -5.39 -5.69 -12.41
C ASP A 116 -4.18 -4.76 -12.18
N PRO A 117 -3.09 -4.92 -12.96
CA PRO A 117 -1.86 -4.13 -12.80
C PRO A 117 -2.03 -2.63 -13.02
N LYS A 118 -3.18 -2.16 -13.54
CA LYS A 118 -3.47 -0.72 -13.64
C LYS A 118 -3.75 -0.09 -12.29
N ILE A 119 -4.09 -0.88 -11.27
CA ILE A 119 -4.30 -0.40 -9.90
C ILE A 119 -2.92 -0.28 -9.25
N PRO A 120 -2.51 0.91 -8.79
CA PRO A 120 -1.20 1.09 -8.17
C PRO A 120 -1.14 0.44 -6.79
N VAL A 121 0.06 -0.02 -6.42
CA VAL A 121 0.38 -0.44 -5.05
C VAL A 121 0.73 0.80 -4.23
N PHE A 122 0.15 0.92 -3.04
CA PHE A 122 0.41 2.03 -2.13
C PHE A 122 1.07 1.51 -0.86
N ASP A 123 2.31 1.94 -0.59
CA ASP A 123 2.93 1.74 0.72
C ASP A 123 2.95 3.06 1.49
N TRP A 124 1.89 3.22 2.28
CA TRP A 124 1.67 4.38 3.14
C TRP A 124 1.82 4.01 4.62
N ASN A 125 2.31 2.81 4.91
CA ASN A 125 2.44 2.34 6.26
C ASN A 125 3.65 3.01 6.94
N PRO A 126 3.48 3.69 8.10
CA PRO A 126 4.62 4.17 8.86
C PRO A 126 5.49 3.01 9.33
N ALA A 127 6.79 3.27 9.49
CA ALA A 127 7.67 2.34 10.17
C ALA A 127 7.18 2.07 11.61
N GLN A 128 7.51 0.89 12.15
CA GLN A 128 7.17 0.51 13.51
C GLN A 128 8.06 1.26 14.51
N MET A 129 7.49 2.21 15.28
CA MET A 129 8.19 3.10 16.25
C MET A 129 9.57 3.63 15.80
N PRO A 130 9.72 4.31 14.65
CA PRO A 130 10.98 5.00 14.39
C PRO A 130 11.18 6.09 15.47
N PRO A 131 12.37 6.23 16.06
CA PRO A 131 12.64 7.24 17.08
C PRO A 131 12.38 8.67 16.58
N ASP A 132 12.38 8.85 15.27
CA ASP A 132 12.15 10.07 14.52
C ASP A 132 10.82 10.05 13.74
N TYR A 133 9.78 9.34 14.22
CA TYR A 133 8.47 9.30 13.55
C TYR A 133 7.99 10.69 13.08
N GLN A 134 7.83 10.80 11.76
CA GLN A 134 7.28 11.97 11.09
C GLN A 134 5.90 11.64 10.55
N ALA A 135 4.91 12.37 11.06
CA ALA A 135 3.57 12.39 10.52
C ALA A 135 3.59 12.83 9.05
N ARG A 136 2.75 12.23 8.21
CA ARG A 136 2.58 12.70 6.83
C ARG A 136 1.88 14.05 6.77
N HIS A 137 0.91 14.24 7.65
CA HIS A 137 0.09 15.44 7.76
C HIS A 137 0.03 15.90 9.23
N PRO A 138 1.13 16.43 9.79
CA PRO A 138 1.19 16.85 11.19
C PRO A 138 0.13 17.91 11.56
N GLU A 139 -0.35 18.67 10.59
CA GLU A 139 -1.35 19.73 10.73
C GLU A 139 -2.79 19.20 10.86
N TRP A 140 -3.07 17.98 10.40
CA TRP A 140 -4.41 17.42 10.38
C TRP A 140 -4.96 17.18 11.78
N SER A 141 -6.21 17.55 12.01
CA SER A 141 -6.93 17.08 13.19
C SER A 141 -7.36 15.63 12.97
N GLY A 142 -7.96 15.02 13.99
CA GLY A 142 -8.52 13.68 13.83
C GLY A 142 -9.71 13.62 12.86
N LYS A 143 -10.32 14.76 12.48
CA LYS A 143 -11.35 14.81 11.42
C LYS A 143 -10.78 14.49 10.05
N GLU A 144 -9.63 15.06 9.70
CA GLU A 144 -8.98 14.81 8.42
C GLU A 144 -8.43 13.38 8.35
N GLU A 145 -7.88 12.87 9.46
CA GLU A 145 -7.41 11.48 9.57
C GLU A 145 -8.57 10.48 9.45
N ALA A 146 -9.69 10.73 10.12
CA ALA A 146 -10.91 9.92 9.95
C ALA A 146 -11.41 9.90 8.50
N ARG A 147 -11.32 11.02 7.77
CA ARG A 147 -11.65 11.06 6.34
C ARG A 147 -10.64 10.26 5.50
N ALA A 148 -9.36 10.26 5.87
CA ALA A 148 -8.36 9.44 5.20
C ALA A 148 -8.62 7.95 5.38
N MET A 149 -8.99 7.53 6.59
CA MET A 149 -9.39 6.15 6.87
C MET A 149 -10.63 5.74 6.06
N GLN A 150 -11.63 6.62 5.93
CA GLN A 150 -12.80 6.35 5.08
C GLN A 150 -12.41 6.15 3.60
N ARG A 151 -11.49 6.96 3.07
CA ARG A 151 -11.02 6.80 1.68
C ARG A 151 -10.35 5.44 1.44
N VAL A 152 -9.74 4.84 2.47
CA VAL A 152 -9.16 3.49 2.36
C VAL A 152 -10.26 2.43 2.26
N ASP A 153 -11.35 2.54 3.04
CA ASP A 153 -12.51 1.66 2.87
C ASP A 153 -13.16 1.83 1.49
N ASP A 154 -13.31 3.07 1.03
CA ASP A 154 -13.87 3.37 -0.29
C ASP A 154 -13.03 2.73 -1.40
N PHE A 155 -11.70 2.77 -1.28
CA PHE A 155 -10.78 2.07 -2.18
C PHE A 155 -11.00 0.54 -2.15
N CYS A 156 -11.06 -0.06 -0.95
CA CYS A 156 -11.29 -1.49 -0.79
C CYS A 156 -12.63 -1.93 -1.39
N ARG A 157 -13.69 -1.16 -1.13
CA ARG A 157 -15.03 -1.42 -1.68
C ARG A 157 -15.07 -1.26 -3.19
N ARG A 158 -14.45 -0.21 -3.74
CA ARG A 158 -14.45 0.06 -5.19
C ARG A 158 -13.91 -1.11 -6.00
N TYR A 159 -12.87 -1.77 -5.51
CA TYR A 159 -12.18 -2.84 -6.23
C TYR A 159 -12.55 -4.26 -5.75
N SER A 160 -13.49 -4.39 -4.81
CA SER A 160 -13.89 -5.72 -4.31
C SER A 160 -14.46 -6.64 -5.40
N TYR A 161 -14.96 -6.10 -6.51
CA TYR A 161 -15.45 -6.90 -7.64
C TYR A 161 -14.37 -7.80 -8.26
N LEU A 162 -13.09 -7.43 -8.13
CA LEU A 162 -11.98 -8.26 -8.61
C LEU A 162 -11.88 -9.59 -7.83
N LEU A 163 -12.51 -9.67 -6.66
CA LEU A 163 -12.51 -10.84 -5.79
C LEU A 163 -13.75 -11.73 -5.96
N GLU A 164 -14.63 -11.46 -6.94
CA GLU A 164 -15.86 -12.23 -7.19
C GLU A 164 -15.60 -13.74 -7.25
N ASN A 165 -14.53 -14.16 -7.92
CA ASN A 165 -14.18 -15.57 -8.08
C ASN A 165 -13.15 -16.08 -7.06
N THR A 166 -12.83 -15.30 -6.03
CA THR A 166 -11.88 -15.73 -4.97
C THR A 166 -12.66 -16.32 -3.80
N ALA A 167 -12.46 -17.61 -3.54
CA ALA A 167 -13.06 -18.28 -2.40
C ALA A 167 -12.47 -17.75 -1.07
N LEU A 168 -13.28 -17.74 -0.01
CA LEU A 168 -12.88 -17.21 1.30
C LEU A 168 -11.72 -17.96 1.94
N ASP A 169 -11.61 -19.26 1.70
CA ASP A 169 -10.55 -20.14 2.18
C ASP A 169 -9.32 -20.19 1.26
N ALA A 170 -9.43 -19.62 0.05
CA ALA A 170 -8.31 -19.54 -0.87
C ALA A 170 -7.28 -18.48 -0.44
N LYS A 171 -6.01 -18.76 -0.73
CA LYS A 171 -4.91 -17.81 -0.55
C LYS A 171 -5.07 -16.62 -1.52
N PRO A 172 -5.12 -15.37 -1.03
CA PRO A 172 -5.21 -14.21 -1.91
C PRO A 172 -3.86 -13.96 -2.60
N PRO A 173 -3.86 -13.59 -3.90
CA PRO A 173 -2.63 -13.37 -4.66
C PRO A 173 -1.78 -12.24 -4.08
N ALA A 174 -0.47 -12.30 -4.32
CA ALA A 174 0.52 -11.30 -3.89
C ALA A 174 0.53 -10.97 -2.38
N THR A 175 -0.01 -11.86 -1.54
CA THR A 175 0.05 -11.72 -0.08
C THR A 175 0.59 -12.97 0.61
N ASN A 176 1.02 -12.80 1.86
CA ASN A 176 1.40 -13.91 2.75
C ASN A 176 0.24 -14.40 3.64
N TRP A 177 -0.98 -13.90 3.42
CA TRP A 177 -2.14 -14.34 4.19
C TRP A 177 -2.51 -15.78 3.82
N PRO A 178 -2.88 -16.63 4.80
CA PRO A 178 -3.24 -18.02 4.52
C PRO A 178 -4.56 -18.13 3.76
N SER A 179 -5.47 -17.18 3.93
CA SER A 179 -6.74 -17.12 3.20
C SER A 179 -7.30 -15.70 3.12
N LEU A 180 -8.21 -15.46 2.16
CA LEU A 180 -8.91 -14.17 2.02
C LEU A 180 -9.73 -13.85 3.29
N LYS A 181 -10.38 -14.85 3.88
CA LYS A 181 -11.08 -14.73 5.16
C LYS A 181 -10.15 -14.29 6.28
N ALA A 182 -8.94 -14.84 6.35
CA ALA A 182 -7.97 -14.46 7.38
C ALA A 182 -7.55 -12.99 7.24
N LEU A 183 -7.30 -12.51 6.01
CA LEU A 183 -7.01 -11.10 5.76
C LEU A 183 -8.17 -10.20 6.21
N LEU A 184 -9.40 -10.48 5.79
CA LEU A 184 -10.56 -9.64 6.11
C LEU A 184 -10.84 -9.57 7.62
N LEU A 185 -10.79 -10.72 8.31
CA LEU A 185 -10.93 -10.77 9.77
C LEU A 185 -9.78 -10.07 10.50
N GLN A 186 -8.56 -10.13 9.96
CA GLN A 186 -7.44 -9.40 10.54
C GLN A 186 -7.69 -7.89 10.47
N MET A 187 -8.24 -7.37 9.38
CA MET A 187 -8.46 -5.92 9.25
C MET A 187 -9.47 -5.41 10.28
N GLU A 188 -10.56 -6.14 10.52
CA GLU A 188 -11.47 -5.83 11.64
C GLU A 188 -10.72 -5.74 12.98
N ARG A 189 -9.98 -6.80 13.33
CA ARG A 189 -9.23 -6.88 14.59
C ARG A 189 -8.18 -5.77 14.70
N HIS A 190 -7.46 -5.49 13.61
CA HIS A 190 -6.41 -4.48 13.53
C HIS A 190 -6.96 -3.11 13.90
N TYR A 191 -8.11 -2.72 13.35
CA TYR A 191 -8.77 -1.47 13.72
C TYR A 191 -9.19 -1.45 15.19
N ASP A 192 -9.83 -2.51 15.68
CA ASP A 192 -10.32 -2.55 17.06
C ASP A 192 -9.16 -2.48 18.08
N GLU A 193 -8.05 -3.20 17.85
CA GLU A 193 -6.87 -3.21 18.73
C GLU A 193 -6.19 -1.84 18.79
N HIS A 194 -5.90 -1.24 17.64
CA HIS A 194 -5.21 0.06 17.59
C HIS A 194 -6.10 1.20 18.08
N THR A 195 -7.41 1.15 17.84
CA THR A 195 -8.36 2.11 18.40
C THR A 195 -8.44 1.99 19.91
N ALA A 196 -8.51 0.78 20.47
CA ALA A 196 -8.47 0.58 21.91
C ALA A 196 -7.17 1.14 22.53
N ASN A 197 -6.04 1.01 21.83
CA ASN A 197 -4.77 1.59 22.27
C ASN A 197 -4.77 3.12 22.25
N VAL A 198 -5.55 3.76 21.38
CA VAL A 198 -5.73 5.22 21.41
C VAL A 198 -6.67 5.65 22.53
N VAL A 199 -7.79 4.96 22.72
CA VAL A 199 -8.74 5.28 23.80
C VAL A 199 -8.07 5.24 25.18
N LYS A 200 -7.21 4.25 25.44
CA LYS A 200 -6.43 4.16 26.69
C LYS A 200 -5.55 5.38 26.97
N LYS A 201 -5.23 6.20 25.96
CA LYS A 201 -4.41 7.40 26.15
C LYS A 201 -5.16 8.54 26.79
N PHE A 202 -6.49 8.56 26.67
CA PHE A 202 -7.32 9.64 27.21
C PHE A 202 -7.26 9.66 28.75
N ASP A 203 -6.90 8.53 29.36
CA ASP A 203 -6.73 8.38 30.80
C ASP A 203 -5.29 8.65 31.28
N LEU A 204 -4.35 8.98 30.37
CA LEU A 204 -2.97 9.24 30.76
C LEU A 204 -2.85 10.60 31.47
N PRO A 205 -2.02 10.72 32.53
CA PRO A 205 -1.87 11.97 33.28
C PRO A 205 -1.39 13.16 32.43
N ASP A 206 -0.62 12.88 31.39
CA ASP A 206 -0.02 13.84 30.44
C ASP A 206 -0.88 14.06 29.18
N TRP A 207 -2.07 13.47 29.09
CA TRP A 207 -2.98 13.70 27.97
C TRP A 207 -3.39 15.18 27.84
N PRO A 208 -3.37 15.79 26.64
CA PRO A 208 -3.79 17.18 26.44
C PRO A 208 -5.28 17.40 26.74
N LYS A 209 -5.58 18.31 27.67
CA LYS A 209 -6.94 18.56 28.24
C LYS A 209 -7.76 19.68 27.56
N GLU A 210 -7.34 20.10 26.39
CA GLU A 210 -8.05 21.13 25.60
C GLU A 210 -9.46 20.71 25.14
#